data_AF-A0A8J2MND3-F1
#
_entry.id   AF-A0A8J2MND3-F1
#
_cell.length_a   1.000
_cell.length_b   1.000
_cell.length_c   1.000
_cell.angle_alpha   90.00
_cell.angle_beta   90.00
_cell.angle_gamma   90.00
#
_symmetry.space_group_name_H-M   'P 1'
#
loop_
_entity.id
_entity.type
_entity.pdbx_description
1 polymer ?
#
loop_
_entity_poly.entity_id
_entity_poly.type
_entity_poly.pdbx_seq_one_letter_code
_entity_poly.pdbx_strand_id
1 'polypeptide(L)'
;GDIRTAIHNLQLCFDGNGGFNETCYLHSSTLVDPYHSLGKLLYAKRCDKADDDWKNAEEKLKVELRKVYSRDYPPKDDVSEVLAKSGMNADKLVMFIHEHEPNFAPSLSSYLGILNNISLFDSVSSRWEVRMDSNFSSYMGEVAGRSTVFHNFGCKSKQSRGMYRFHKPRCSEEDFQVFSKQKEIHAAFPSHTYGEVLTLTLPLIRFIKPPTLDNYQCQVLVLLNSALCTNFVVSQSSTNRRPSRRSPGNDEENQFDIEEIDLS
;
A
#
# COMPACT_ATOMS: atom_id res chain seq x y z
N GLY A 1 -6.33 7.39 -12.46
CA GLY A 1 -7.06 6.64 -13.50
C GLY A 1 -8.38 7.30 -13.85
N ASP A 2 -9.14 7.79 -12.86
CA ASP A 2 -10.41 8.48 -13.14
C ASP A 2 -10.18 9.92 -13.62
N ILE A 3 -10.32 10.12 -14.93
CA ILE A 3 -10.19 11.42 -15.59
C ILE A 3 -11.29 12.37 -15.12
N ARG A 4 -12.49 11.87 -14.81
CA ARG A 4 -13.61 12.71 -14.33
C ARG A 4 -13.29 13.28 -12.96
N THR A 5 -12.80 12.46 -12.04
CA THR A 5 -12.35 12.95 -10.72
C THR A 5 -11.19 13.92 -10.86
N ALA A 6 -10.23 13.65 -11.76
CA ALA A 6 -9.11 14.56 -12.00
C ALA A 6 -9.59 15.93 -12.53
N ILE A 7 -10.50 15.94 -13.51
CA ILE A 7 -11.10 17.17 -14.03
C ILE A 7 -11.89 17.90 -12.94
N HIS A 8 -12.67 17.18 -12.14
CA HIS A 8 -13.42 17.79 -11.04
C HIS A 8 -12.47 18.42 -10.00
N ASN A 9 -11.39 17.74 -9.65
CA ASN A 9 -10.38 18.29 -8.73
C ASN A 9 -9.67 19.52 -9.32
N LEU A 10 -9.39 19.52 -10.63
CA LEU A 10 -8.85 20.69 -11.31
C LEU A 10 -9.84 21.85 -11.30
N GLN A 11 -11.12 21.59 -11.54
CA GLN A 11 -12.18 22.60 -11.49
C GLN A 11 -12.29 23.24 -10.10
N LEU A 12 -12.02 22.49 -9.03
CA LEU A 12 -11.98 23.05 -7.67
C LEU A 12 -10.82 24.04 -7.46
N CYS A 13 -9.78 24.01 -8.31
CA CYS A 13 -8.65 24.94 -8.25
C CYS A 13 -8.89 26.26 -8.99
N PHE A 14 -9.97 26.37 -9.77
CA PHE A 14 -10.32 27.59 -10.51
C PHE A 14 -11.49 28.30 -9.83
N ASP A 15 -11.44 29.62 -9.76
CA ASP A 15 -12.59 30.41 -9.31
C ASP A 15 -13.66 30.54 -10.42
N GLY A 16 -14.84 31.05 -10.05
CA GLY A 16 -15.96 31.26 -10.97
C GLY A 16 -15.68 32.26 -12.11
N ASN A 17 -14.54 32.96 -12.08
CA ASN A 17 -14.09 33.89 -13.11
C ASN A 17 -12.98 33.29 -14.00
N GLY A 18 -12.61 32.02 -13.81
CA GLY A 18 -11.57 31.34 -14.58
C GLY A 18 -10.14 31.72 -14.16
N GLY A 19 -9.98 32.45 -13.05
CA GLY A 19 -8.69 32.69 -12.42
C GLY A 19 -8.22 31.43 -11.68
N PHE A 20 -6.93 31.12 -11.79
CA PHE A 20 -6.34 30.11 -10.93
C PHE A 20 -6.33 30.66 -9.50
N ASN A 21 -7.01 29.99 -8.59
CA ASN A 21 -6.98 30.37 -7.18
C ASN A 21 -5.61 29.95 -6.65
N GLU A 22 -4.64 30.86 -6.67
CA GLU A 22 -3.32 30.65 -6.04
C GLU A 22 -3.47 30.41 -4.53
N THR A 23 -4.55 30.96 -3.95
CA THR A 23 -5.08 30.67 -2.61
C THR A 23 -6.07 29.51 -2.57
N CYS A 24 -6.08 28.60 -3.54
CA CYS A 24 -6.34 27.20 -3.21
C CYS A 24 -5.12 26.71 -2.42
N TYR A 25 -4.98 27.23 -1.20
CA TYR A 25 -4.57 26.39 -0.11
C TYR A 25 -5.52 25.18 -0.20
N LEU A 26 -5.05 24.08 -0.77
CA LEU A 26 -5.45 22.76 -0.30
C LEU A 26 -5.22 22.84 1.20
N HIS A 27 -6.31 23.16 1.89
CA HIS A 27 -6.27 24.00 3.07
C HIS A 27 -5.55 23.23 4.16
N SER A 28 -4.35 23.68 4.53
CA SER A 28 -3.52 23.16 5.64
C SER A 28 -4.31 23.00 6.96
N SER A 29 -5.49 23.62 7.07
CA SER A 29 -6.36 23.57 8.24
C SER A 29 -7.73 22.92 8.06
N THR A 30 -8.14 22.41 6.88
CA THR A 30 -9.43 21.67 6.77
C THR A 30 -9.36 20.28 6.14
N LEU A 31 -8.35 19.98 5.30
CA LEU A 31 -8.01 18.60 4.90
C LEU A 31 -6.50 18.56 4.68
N VAL A 32 -5.79 17.86 5.54
CA VAL A 32 -4.37 17.61 5.31
C VAL A 32 -4.28 16.70 4.08
N ASP A 33 -3.44 17.06 3.10
CA ASP A 33 -3.13 16.18 1.96
C ASP A 33 -2.86 14.77 2.52
N PRO A 34 -3.59 13.73 2.05
CA PRO A 34 -3.39 12.35 2.50
C PRO A 34 -1.90 11.94 2.57
N TYR A 35 -1.08 12.41 1.62
CA TYR A 35 0.35 12.16 1.61
C TYR A 35 1.13 12.93 2.70
N HIS A 36 0.68 14.12 3.04
CA HIS A 36 1.24 14.88 4.16
C HIS A 36 0.93 14.21 5.51
N SER A 37 -0.32 13.75 5.72
CA SER A 37 -0.67 12.97 6.93
C SER A 37 0.13 11.68 6.99
N LEU A 38 0.26 10.97 5.88
CA LEU A 38 1.09 9.78 5.77
C LEU A 38 2.56 10.08 6.10
N GLY A 39 3.08 11.21 5.61
CA GLY A 39 4.42 11.70 5.95
C GLY A 39 4.59 11.94 7.45
N LYS A 40 3.63 12.58 8.12
CA LYS A 40 3.68 12.81 9.57
C LYS A 40 3.79 11.50 10.36
N LEU A 41 3.04 10.48 9.96
CA LEU A 41 3.09 9.16 10.59
C LEU A 41 4.43 8.45 10.31
N LEU A 42 4.84 8.37 9.06
CA LEU A 42 6.01 7.58 8.64
C LEU A 42 7.34 8.19 9.05
N TYR A 43 7.51 9.51 8.88
CA TYR A 43 8.70 10.20 9.38
C TYR A 43 8.75 10.24 10.91
N ALA A 44 7.60 10.14 11.59
CA ALA A 44 7.47 10.07 13.05
C ALA A 44 8.33 11.12 13.78
N LYS A 45 8.37 12.35 13.25
CA LYS A 45 9.22 13.43 13.76
C LYS A 45 8.94 13.66 15.24
N ARG A 46 9.99 13.97 15.99
CA ARG A 46 9.93 14.20 17.44
C ARG A 46 10.14 15.67 17.77
N CYS A 47 9.64 16.07 18.94
CA CYS A 47 9.95 17.39 19.49
C CYS A 47 11.43 17.48 19.89
N ASP A 48 11.97 18.69 19.90
CA ASP A 48 13.36 18.92 20.35
C ASP A 48 13.52 18.88 21.88
N LYS A 49 12.40 18.91 22.61
CA LYS A 49 12.33 18.92 24.07
C LYS A 49 11.20 18.03 24.55
N ALA A 50 11.41 17.38 25.69
CA ALA A 50 10.38 16.68 26.43
C ALA A 50 9.82 17.61 27.51
N ASP A 51 8.49 17.72 27.56
CA ASP A 51 7.78 18.32 28.68
C ASP A 51 7.79 17.36 29.90
N ASP A 52 7.33 17.88 31.04
CA ASP A 52 7.33 17.09 32.27
C ASP A 52 6.25 15.99 32.24
N ASP A 53 5.17 16.19 31.49
CA ASP A 53 4.13 15.17 31.30
C ASP A 53 4.66 13.94 30.55
N TRP A 54 5.46 14.14 29.51
CA TRP A 54 6.13 13.06 28.77
C TRP A 54 7.08 12.29 29.66
N LYS A 55 7.93 12.99 30.42
CA LYS A 55 8.86 12.34 31.37
C LYS A 55 8.10 11.53 32.41
N ASN A 56 7.04 12.10 32.98
CA ASN A 56 6.17 11.41 33.94
C ASN A 56 5.50 10.17 33.33
N ALA A 57 5.13 10.20 32.05
CA ALA A 57 4.55 9.06 31.35
C ALA A 57 5.60 7.95 31.09
N GLU A 58 6.79 8.32 30.62
CA GLU A 58 7.92 7.41 30.45
C GLU A 58 8.38 6.80 31.78
N GLU A 59 8.26 7.55 32.87
CA GLU A 59 8.56 7.09 34.23
C GLU A 59 7.60 6.01 34.75
N LYS A 60 6.39 5.90 34.17
CA LYS A 60 5.43 4.84 34.53
C LYS A 60 5.73 3.52 33.83
N LEU A 61 6.59 3.50 32.81
CA LEU A 61 7.02 2.26 32.17
C LEU A 61 7.83 1.41 33.16
N LYS A 62 7.53 0.11 33.19
CA LYS A 62 8.34 -0.89 33.91
C LYS A 62 9.80 -0.78 33.52
N VAL A 63 10.71 -1.00 34.48
CA VAL A 63 12.16 -0.84 34.28
C VAL A 63 12.67 -1.70 33.13
N GLU A 64 12.17 -2.92 32.94
CA GLU A 64 12.59 -3.76 31.81
C GLU A 64 12.15 -3.17 30.46
N LEU A 65 10.92 -2.65 30.39
CA LEU A 65 10.38 -2.02 29.17
C LEU A 65 11.07 -0.71 28.86
N ARG A 66 11.46 0.07 29.88
CA ARG A 66 12.18 1.34 29.68
C ARG A 66 13.52 1.13 28.98
N LYS A 67 14.24 0.04 29.30
CA LYS A 67 15.51 -0.27 28.62
C LYS A 67 15.39 -0.49 27.11
N VAL A 68 14.23 -0.96 26.67
CA VAL A 68 13.99 -1.37 25.27
C VAL A 68 13.20 -0.32 24.48
N TYR A 69 12.24 0.33 25.15
CA TYR A 69 11.22 1.15 24.49
C TYR A 69 11.21 2.61 24.92
N SER A 70 12.06 3.01 25.88
CA SER A 70 12.06 4.41 26.33
C SER A 70 12.54 5.34 25.23
N ARG A 71 11.93 6.52 25.21
CA ARG A 71 12.16 7.52 24.17
C ARG A 71 12.40 8.87 24.80
N ASP A 72 13.46 9.52 24.33
CA ASP A 72 13.91 10.80 24.84
C ASP A 72 12.87 11.92 24.61
N TYR A 73 12.09 11.83 23.52
CA TYR A 73 11.21 12.92 23.08
C TYR A 73 9.84 12.45 22.57
N PRO A 74 8.78 13.24 22.84
CA PRO A 74 7.43 12.95 22.35
C PRO A 74 7.33 13.09 20.82
N PRO A 75 6.35 12.42 20.18
CA PRO A 75 5.96 12.73 18.81
C PRO A 75 5.65 14.22 18.64
N LYS A 76 6.05 14.79 17.50
CA LYS A 76 5.76 16.19 17.16
C LYS A 76 4.29 16.42 16.84
N ASP A 77 3.67 15.43 16.21
CA ASP A 77 2.27 15.48 15.79
C ASP A 77 1.46 14.48 16.62
N ASP A 78 0.27 14.88 17.07
CA ASP A 78 -0.67 13.95 17.69
C ASP A 78 -1.26 13.01 16.64
N VAL A 79 -1.21 11.70 16.93
CA VAL A 79 -1.61 10.67 15.97
C VAL A 79 -3.11 10.77 15.67
N SER A 80 -3.95 10.97 16.69
CA SER A 80 -5.41 11.02 16.49
C SER A 80 -5.80 12.24 15.66
N GLU A 81 -5.16 13.39 15.87
CA GLU A 81 -5.35 14.56 15.01
C GLU A 81 -4.90 14.32 13.56
N VAL A 82 -3.75 13.68 13.36
CA VAL A 82 -3.23 13.37 12.01
C VAL A 82 -4.18 12.43 11.27
N LEU A 83 -4.72 11.43 11.97
CA LEU A 83 -5.69 10.49 11.42
C LEU A 83 -7.00 11.19 11.05
N ALA A 84 -7.55 12.01 11.96
CA ALA A 84 -8.77 12.77 11.72
C ALA A 84 -8.66 13.73 10.53
N LYS A 85 -7.48 14.33 10.32
CA LYS A 85 -7.22 15.29 9.23
C LYS A 85 -6.80 14.63 7.92
N SER A 86 -6.51 13.32 7.90
CA SER A 86 -5.93 12.63 6.74
C SER A 86 -6.87 12.49 5.54
N GLY A 87 -8.19 12.57 5.75
CA GLY A 87 -9.19 12.29 4.70
C GLY A 87 -9.18 10.84 4.20
N MET A 88 -8.36 9.96 4.78
CA MET A 88 -8.28 8.53 4.44
C MET A 88 -9.17 7.73 5.38
N ASN A 89 -9.89 6.74 4.84
CA ASN A 89 -10.45 5.70 5.71
C ASN A 89 -9.31 4.80 6.22
N ALA A 90 -9.55 4.09 7.32
CA ALA A 90 -8.52 3.27 7.95
C ALA A 90 -7.98 2.19 7.01
N ASP A 91 -8.84 1.61 6.17
CA ASP A 91 -8.44 0.59 5.20
C ASP A 91 -7.37 1.12 4.24
N LYS A 92 -7.63 2.27 3.58
CA LYS A 92 -6.64 2.90 2.71
C LYS A 92 -5.40 3.28 3.50
N LEU A 93 -5.54 3.86 4.68
CA LEU A 93 -4.41 4.25 5.50
C LEU A 93 -3.47 3.06 5.76
N VAL A 94 -4.01 1.93 6.19
CA VAL A 94 -3.24 0.71 6.46
C VAL A 94 -2.51 0.23 5.21
N MET A 95 -3.15 0.28 4.04
CA MET A 95 -2.48 -0.07 2.77
C MET A 95 -1.29 0.84 2.47
N PHE A 96 -1.47 2.16 2.64
CA PHE A 96 -0.41 3.13 2.40
C PHE A 96 0.72 2.97 3.42
N ILE A 97 0.42 2.72 4.69
CA ILE A 97 1.45 2.41 5.68
C ILE A 97 2.19 1.16 5.23
N HIS A 98 1.50 0.04 5.01
CA HIS A 98 2.11 -1.24 4.63
C HIS A 98 3.04 -1.15 3.41
N GLU A 99 2.65 -0.41 2.37
CA GLU A 99 3.45 -0.23 1.15
C GLU A 99 4.75 0.56 1.40
N HIS A 100 4.70 1.64 2.18
CA HIS A 100 5.81 2.60 2.27
C HIS A 100 6.70 2.40 3.50
N GLU A 101 6.19 1.76 4.55
CA GLU A 101 6.85 1.48 5.83
C GLU A 101 8.29 0.95 5.72
N PRO A 102 8.63 0.03 4.79
CA PRO A 102 10.00 -0.51 4.68
C PRO A 102 11.09 0.57 4.49
N ASN A 103 10.72 1.75 3.97
CA ASN A 103 11.65 2.85 3.73
C ASN A 103 11.89 3.72 4.98
N PHE A 104 11.05 3.57 6.01
CA PHE A 104 11.06 4.39 7.23
C PHE A 104 11.41 3.58 8.48
N ALA A 105 11.17 2.27 8.48
CA ALA A 105 11.51 1.44 9.63
C ALA A 105 13.03 1.45 9.90
N PRO A 106 13.49 1.77 11.13
CA PRO A 106 14.92 1.86 11.45
C PRO A 106 15.60 0.49 11.53
N SER A 107 14.83 -0.58 11.72
CA SER A 107 15.31 -1.96 11.82
C SER A 107 14.26 -2.95 11.36
N LEU A 108 14.69 -4.17 11.03
CA LEU A 108 13.78 -5.28 10.73
C LEU A 108 12.85 -5.62 11.91
N SER A 109 13.35 -5.50 13.15
CA SER A 109 12.55 -5.74 14.35
C SER A 109 11.45 -4.69 14.51
N SER A 110 11.75 -3.42 14.22
CA SER A 110 10.75 -2.34 14.21
C SER A 110 9.70 -2.60 13.15
N TYR A 111 10.13 -2.92 11.92
CA TYR A 111 9.22 -3.23 10.82
C TYR A 111 8.31 -4.42 11.14
N LEU A 112 8.86 -5.50 11.70
CA LEU A 112 8.09 -6.66 12.13
C LEU A 112 7.05 -6.30 13.19
N GLY A 113 7.37 -5.41 14.13
CA GLY A 113 6.41 -4.91 15.12
C GLY A 113 5.21 -4.23 14.48
N ILE A 114 5.43 -3.41 13.46
CA ILE A 114 4.37 -2.74 12.70
C ILE A 114 3.54 -3.76 11.91
N LEU A 115 4.21 -4.65 11.18
CA LEU A 115 3.54 -5.68 10.38
C LEU A 115 2.69 -6.62 11.23
N ASN A 116 3.18 -7.07 12.39
CA ASN A 116 2.40 -7.95 13.28
C ASN A 116 1.08 -7.29 13.71
N ASN A 117 1.10 -5.99 13.98
CA ASN A 117 -0.12 -5.25 14.31
C ASN A 117 -1.06 -5.16 13.10
N ILE A 118 -0.55 -4.83 11.92
CA ILE A 118 -1.35 -4.80 10.69
C ILE A 118 -1.96 -6.18 10.38
N SER A 119 -1.16 -7.24 10.42
CA SER A 119 -1.59 -8.62 10.18
C SER A 119 -2.62 -9.10 11.20
N LEU A 120 -2.52 -8.67 12.46
CA LEU A 120 -3.55 -8.98 13.46
C LEU A 120 -4.91 -8.43 13.01
N PHE A 121 -4.97 -7.17 12.59
CA PHE A 121 -6.25 -6.58 12.12
C PHE A 121 -6.71 -7.15 10.79
N ASP A 122 -5.80 -7.48 9.88
CA ASP A 122 -6.15 -8.15 8.63
C ASP A 122 -6.80 -9.53 8.91
N SER A 123 -6.24 -10.29 9.87
CA SER A 123 -6.79 -11.60 10.26
C SER A 123 -8.18 -11.52 10.89
N VAL A 124 -8.45 -10.48 11.70
CA VAL A 124 -9.76 -10.27 12.35
C VAL A 124 -10.78 -9.72 11.37
N SER A 125 -10.35 -8.94 10.37
CA SER A 125 -11.23 -8.23 9.45
C SER A 125 -11.80 -9.11 8.32
N SER A 126 -11.60 -10.44 8.33
CA SER A 126 -12.16 -11.44 7.40
C SER A 126 -12.63 -10.85 6.07
N ARG A 127 -11.72 -10.70 5.09
CA ARG A 127 -11.93 -10.11 3.76
C ARG A 127 -12.93 -8.93 3.73
N TRP A 128 -12.38 -7.71 3.66
CA TRP A 128 -12.80 -6.39 3.14
C TRP A 128 -14.22 -6.16 2.55
N GLU A 129 -15.01 -7.19 2.26
CA GLU A 129 -16.38 -7.20 1.76
C GLU A 129 -17.44 -7.23 2.89
N VAL A 130 -17.11 -7.69 4.10
CA VAL A 130 -18.02 -7.56 5.25
C VAL A 130 -17.82 -6.16 5.81
N ARG A 131 -18.81 -5.28 5.62
CA ARG A 131 -18.80 -3.92 6.19
C ARG A 131 -18.58 -4.01 7.69
N MET A 132 -17.35 -3.78 8.12
CA MET A 132 -17.01 -3.71 9.53
C MET A 132 -17.73 -2.52 10.14
N ASP A 133 -18.05 -2.62 11.42
CA ASP A 133 -18.47 -1.46 12.21
C ASP A 133 -17.43 -0.35 12.02
N SER A 134 -17.91 0.86 11.71
CA SER A 134 -17.10 2.08 11.58
C SER A 134 -16.15 2.29 12.78
N ASN A 135 -16.54 1.85 13.98
CA ASN A 135 -15.71 1.91 15.18
C ASN A 135 -14.49 0.99 15.09
N PHE A 136 -14.68 -0.23 14.59
CA PHE A 136 -13.60 -1.21 14.45
C PHE A 136 -12.60 -0.79 13.37
N SER A 137 -13.10 -0.25 12.25
CA SER A 137 -12.24 0.33 11.20
C SER A 137 -11.42 1.50 11.75
N SER A 138 -12.05 2.42 12.49
CA SER A 138 -11.33 3.54 13.12
C SER A 138 -10.25 3.08 14.09
N TYR A 139 -10.54 2.06 14.91
CA TYR A 139 -9.58 1.47 15.83
C TYR A 139 -8.38 0.83 15.11
N MET A 140 -8.60 0.14 13.99
CA MET A 140 -7.53 -0.37 13.15
C MET A 140 -6.60 0.74 12.66
N GLY A 141 -7.17 1.87 12.20
CA GLY A 141 -6.39 3.04 11.78
C GLY A 141 -5.54 3.62 12.91
N GLU A 142 -6.11 3.73 14.10
CA GLU A 142 -5.40 4.16 15.32
C GLU A 142 -4.24 3.23 15.66
N VAL A 143 -4.45 1.91 15.66
CA VAL A 143 -3.36 0.97 15.99
C VAL A 143 -2.27 0.99 14.93
N ALA A 144 -2.61 1.01 13.64
CA ALA A 144 -1.63 1.09 12.56
C ALA A 144 -0.81 2.38 12.63
N GLY A 145 -1.47 3.53 12.77
CA GLY A 145 -0.80 4.84 12.87
C GLY A 145 0.08 4.95 14.11
N ARG A 146 -0.40 4.52 15.28
CA ARG A 146 0.39 4.55 16.52
C ARG A 146 1.55 3.58 16.48
N SER A 147 1.36 2.37 15.96
CA SER A 147 2.42 1.38 15.80
C SER A 147 3.54 1.91 14.90
N THR A 148 3.17 2.56 13.80
CA THR A 148 4.10 3.24 12.89
C THR A 148 4.94 4.29 13.62
N VAL A 149 4.29 5.25 14.26
CA VAL A 149 4.99 6.33 14.99
C VAL A 149 5.85 5.78 16.13
N PHE A 150 5.38 4.73 16.80
CA PHE A 150 6.08 4.04 17.88
C PHE A 150 7.38 3.39 17.36
N HIS A 151 7.30 2.59 16.31
CA HIS A 151 8.42 1.78 15.83
C HIS A 151 9.40 2.55 14.92
N ASN A 152 8.99 3.67 14.33
CA ASN A 152 9.84 4.53 13.50
C ASN A 152 10.69 5.53 14.29
N PHE A 153 10.66 5.43 15.61
CA PHE A 153 11.53 6.22 16.48
C PHE A 153 13.02 6.06 16.08
N GLY A 154 13.73 7.18 15.95
CA GLY A 154 15.16 7.19 15.64
C GLY A 154 15.50 6.92 14.17
N CYS A 155 14.51 6.85 13.28
CA CYS A 155 14.79 6.80 11.84
C CYS A 155 15.42 8.11 11.36
N LYS A 156 16.75 8.10 11.24
CA LYS A 156 17.46 8.99 10.33
C LYS A 156 17.29 8.37 8.97
N SER A 157 16.28 8.80 8.20
CA SER A 157 15.98 8.21 6.89
C SER A 157 17.29 7.98 6.12
N LYS A 158 17.50 6.74 5.64
CA LYS A 158 18.68 6.42 4.80
C LYS A 158 18.72 7.30 3.54
N GLN A 159 17.59 7.91 3.18
CA GLN A 159 17.48 8.99 2.21
C GLN A 159 17.93 10.32 2.83
N SER A 160 19.24 10.50 2.92
CA SER A 160 19.90 11.75 3.32
C SER A 160 19.96 12.80 2.20
N ARG A 161 19.15 12.69 1.12
CA ARG A 161 19.24 13.57 -0.05
C ARG A 161 17.93 13.98 -0.73
N GLY A 162 16.76 13.76 -0.12
CA GLY A 162 15.50 14.24 -0.72
C GLY A 162 14.24 13.80 0.02
N MET A 163 13.12 14.43 -0.32
CA MET A 163 11.80 14.07 0.19
C MET A 163 11.33 12.74 -0.44
N TYR A 164 10.98 11.76 0.38
CA TYR A 164 10.43 10.48 -0.10
C TYR A 164 9.18 10.70 -0.95
N ARG A 165 9.14 10.10 -2.14
CA ARG A 165 7.99 10.17 -3.06
C ARG A 165 7.03 9.02 -2.78
N PHE A 166 5.89 9.36 -2.18
CA PHE A 166 4.79 8.41 -2.01
C PHE A 166 4.15 8.03 -3.34
N HIS A 167 3.66 6.79 -3.43
CA HIS A 167 2.91 6.29 -4.56
C HIS A 167 1.65 5.54 -4.10
N LYS A 168 0.80 5.16 -5.05
CA LYS A 168 -0.38 4.35 -4.73
C LYS A 168 0.07 2.94 -4.29
N PRO A 169 -0.57 2.32 -3.28
CA PRO A 169 -0.33 0.93 -2.91
C PRO A 169 -0.63 -0.01 -4.09
N ARG A 170 0.23 -0.99 -4.32
CA ARG A 170 0.09 -1.93 -5.45
C ARG A 170 -0.82 -3.10 -5.10
N CYS A 171 -0.83 -3.51 -3.83
CA CYS A 171 -1.54 -4.70 -3.34
C CYS A 171 -3.06 -4.71 -3.64
N SER A 172 -3.77 -3.58 -3.61
CA SER A 172 -5.25 -3.60 -3.67
C SER A 172 -5.84 -4.04 -5.00
N GLU A 173 -5.25 -3.62 -6.12
CA GLU A 173 -5.84 -3.90 -7.43
C GLU A 173 -5.50 -5.32 -7.89
N GLU A 174 -4.27 -5.76 -7.63
CA GLU A 174 -3.81 -7.09 -8.02
C GLU A 174 -4.46 -8.18 -7.19
N ASP A 175 -4.55 -8.02 -5.86
CA ASP A 175 -5.16 -9.02 -4.98
C ASP A 175 -6.66 -9.17 -5.25
N PHE A 176 -7.36 -8.07 -5.53
CA PHE A 176 -8.78 -8.13 -5.89
C PHE A 176 -9.00 -8.85 -7.24
N GLN A 177 -8.15 -8.59 -8.23
CA GLN A 177 -8.21 -9.30 -9.51
C GLN A 177 -7.90 -10.79 -9.35
N VAL A 178 -6.87 -11.14 -8.58
CA VAL A 178 -6.50 -12.52 -8.28
C VAL A 178 -7.64 -13.23 -7.54
N PHE A 179 -8.22 -12.61 -6.52
CA PHE A 179 -9.34 -13.17 -5.77
C PHE A 179 -10.59 -13.34 -6.63
N SER A 180 -10.96 -12.33 -7.41
CA SER A 180 -12.10 -12.39 -8.33
C SER A 180 -11.96 -13.54 -9.33
N LYS A 181 -10.76 -13.68 -9.92
CA LYS A 181 -10.44 -14.82 -10.80
C LYS A 181 -10.48 -16.15 -10.07
N GLN A 182 -9.97 -16.22 -8.83
CA GLN A 182 -10.04 -17.44 -8.02
C GLN A 182 -11.49 -17.86 -7.77
N LYS A 183 -12.39 -16.91 -7.49
CA LYS A 183 -13.82 -17.16 -7.31
C LYS A 183 -14.50 -17.64 -8.59
N GLU A 184 -14.17 -17.02 -9.74
CA GLU A 184 -14.66 -17.44 -11.06
C GLU A 184 -14.21 -18.86 -11.40
N ILE A 185 -12.95 -19.19 -11.11
CA ILE A 185 -12.41 -20.55 -11.28
C ILE A 185 -13.14 -21.54 -10.36
N HIS A 186 -13.37 -21.21 -9.09
CA HIS A 186 -14.13 -22.06 -8.18
C HIS A 186 -15.57 -22.30 -8.65
N ALA A 187 -16.20 -21.31 -9.27
CA ALA A 187 -17.54 -21.46 -9.83
C ALA A 187 -17.55 -22.39 -11.05
N ALA A 188 -16.53 -22.31 -11.92
CA ALA A 188 -16.41 -23.16 -13.10
C ALA A 188 -15.95 -24.59 -12.78
N PHE A 189 -15.05 -24.73 -11.81
CA PHE A 189 -14.49 -26.01 -11.36
C PHE A 189 -14.76 -26.20 -9.86
N PRO A 190 -16.01 -26.51 -9.48
CA PRO A 190 -16.38 -26.69 -8.08
C PRO A 190 -15.57 -27.84 -7.46
N SER A 191 -14.57 -27.44 -6.66
CA SER A 191 -13.71 -28.37 -5.92
C SER A 191 -14.54 -29.21 -4.98
N HIS A 192 -14.42 -30.54 -5.07
CA HIS A 192 -14.87 -31.41 -4.00
C HIS A 192 -14.02 -31.12 -2.76
N THR A 193 -14.67 -30.58 -1.72
CA THR A 193 -14.29 -30.50 -0.29
C THR A 193 -12.90 -29.96 0.14
N TYR A 194 -11.94 -29.73 -0.75
CA TYR A 194 -10.57 -29.35 -0.36
C TYR A 194 -10.11 -28.10 -1.13
N GLY A 195 -10.27 -26.93 -0.51
CA GLY A 195 -9.82 -25.64 -1.07
C GLY A 195 -8.31 -25.57 -1.36
N GLU A 196 -7.50 -26.37 -0.67
CA GLU A 196 -6.05 -26.47 -0.86
C GLU A 196 -5.65 -27.13 -2.19
N VAL A 197 -6.53 -27.96 -2.75
CA VAL A 197 -6.26 -28.67 -4.00
C VAL A 197 -6.31 -27.72 -5.19
N LEU A 198 -7.07 -26.61 -5.14
CA LEU A 198 -7.17 -25.70 -6.27
C LEU A 198 -5.83 -25.05 -6.62
N THR A 199 -5.08 -24.51 -5.66
CA THR A 199 -3.77 -23.91 -5.95
C THR A 199 -2.79 -24.91 -6.58
N LEU A 200 -2.86 -26.17 -6.16
CA LEU A 200 -2.02 -27.26 -6.69
C LEU A 200 -2.52 -27.78 -8.04
N THR A 201 -3.83 -27.75 -8.30
CA THR A 201 -4.45 -28.28 -9.51
C THR A 201 -4.69 -27.24 -10.58
N LEU A 202 -4.70 -25.94 -10.24
CA LEU A 202 -4.89 -24.84 -11.19
C LEU A 202 -3.90 -24.92 -12.37
N PRO A 203 -2.59 -25.19 -12.16
CA PRO A 203 -1.66 -25.39 -13.26
C PRO A 203 -1.95 -26.65 -14.10
N LEU A 204 -2.79 -27.56 -13.61
CA LEU A 204 -3.20 -28.80 -14.27
C LEU A 204 -4.54 -28.67 -15.00
N ILE A 205 -5.42 -27.74 -14.63
CA ILE A 205 -6.72 -27.51 -15.29
C ILE A 205 -6.53 -27.19 -16.78
N ARG A 206 -5.41 -26.53 -17.16
CA ARG A 206 -5.04 -26.29 -18.57
C ARG A 206 -4.83 -27.55 -19.41
N PHE A 207 -4.65 -28.72 -18.77
CA PHE A 207 -4.49 -30.01 -19.45
C PHE A 207 -5.81 -30.77 -19.63
N ILE A 208 -6.93 -30.26 -19.11
CA ILE A 208 -8.24 -30.84 -19.35
C ILE A 208 -8.58 -30.65 -20.83
N LYS A 209 -8.94 -31.74 -21.51
CA LYS A 209 -9.22 -31.70 -22.95
C LYS A 209 -10.57 -31.01 -23.20
N PRO A 210 -10.71 -30.24 -24.29
CA PRO A 210 -11.97 -29.60 -24.69
C PRO A 210 -13.22 -30.48 -24.70
N PRO A 211 -13.17 -31.78 -25.08
CA PRO A 211 -14.37 -32.62 -25.13
C PRO A 211 -14.99 -32.92 -23.77
N THR A 212 -14.26 -32.69 -22.68
CA THR A 212 -14.69 -32.99 -21.31
C THR A 212 -15.16 -31.76 -20.53
N LEU A 213 -15.20 -30.59 -21.18
CA LEU A 213 -15.51 -29.31 -20.57
C LEU A 213 -16.84 -28.78 -21.10
N ASP A 214 -17.61 -28.14 -20.24
CA ASP A 214 -18.76 -27.35 -20.69
C ASP A 214 -18.33 -25.98 -21.27
N ASN A 215 -19.29 -25.26 -21.86
CA ASN A 215 -19.02 -23.97 -22.49
C ASN A 215 -18.50 -22.92 -21.50
N TYR A 216 -18.94 -22.94 -20.24
CA TYR A 216 -18.53 -21.98 -19.22
C TYR A 216 -17.10 -22.26 -18.75
N GLN A 217 -16.78 -23.54 -18.50
CA GLN A 217 -15.44 -24.02 -18.18
C GLN A 217 -14.43 -23.74 -19.29
N CYS A 218 -14.83 -23.91 -20.55
CA CYS A 218 -13.99 -23.56 -21.71
C CYS A 218 -13.68 -22.06 -21.75
N GLN A 219 -14.67 -21.19 -21.51
CA GLN A 219 -14.47 -19.74 -21.51
C GLN A 219 -13.49 -19.29 -20.42
N VAL A 220 -13.64 -19.79 -19.19
CA VAL A 220 -12.73 -19.50 -18.08
C VAL A 220 -11.31 -19.98 -18.40
N LEU A 221 -11.15 -21.17 -18.98
CA LEU A 221 -9.83 -21.69 -19.39
C LEU A 221 -9.15 -20.87 -20.49
N VAL A 222 -9.91 -20.39 -21.48
CA VAL A 222 -9.39 -19.51 -22.54
C VAL A 222 -8.91 -18.18 -21.97
N LEU A 223 -9.65 -17.59 -21.02
CA LEU A 223 -9.28 -16.37 -20.32
C LEU A 223 -8.03 -16.53 -19.43
N LEU A 224 -7.81 -17.72 -18.88
CA LEU A 224 -6.59 -18.03 -18.11
C LEU A 224 -5.37 -18.21 -19.02
N ASN A 225 -5.53 -18.93 -20.14
CA ASN A 225 -4.43 -19.18 -21.07
C ASN A 225 -4.01 -17.90 -21.83
N SER A 226 -4.95 -17.02 -22.18
CA SER A 226 -4.61 -15.73 -22.83
C SER A 226 -3.74 -14.82 -21.94
N ALA A 227 -3.89 -14.90 -20.61
CA ALA A 227 -3.06 -14.17 -19.65
C ALA A 227 -1.68 -14.82 -19.39
N LEU A 228 -1.55 -16.14 -19.58
CA LEU A 228 -0.30 -16.89 -19.38
C LEU A 228 0.57 -16.98 -20.64
N CYS A 229 -0.03 -16.82 -21.83
CA CYS A 229 0.67 -16.87 -23.11
C CYS A 229 1.65 -15.70 -23.36
N THR A 230 1.75 -14.71 -22.47
CA THR A 230 2.77 -13.66 -22.57
C THR A 230 4.07 -13.99 -21.81
N ASN A 231 4.06 -14.85 -20.78
CA ASN A 231 5.21 -14.96 -19.87
C ASN A 231 5.75 -16.37 -19.61
N PHE A 232 5.13 -17.44 -20.12
CA PHE A 232 5.68 -18.80 -20.01
C PHE A 232 5.98 -19.40 -21.38
N VAL A 233 7.09 -18.99 -21.98
CA VAL A 233 7.80 -19.84 -22.94
C VAL A 233 8.46 -20.94 -22.12
N VAL A 234 7.77 -22.06 -21.94
CA VAL A 234 8.45 -23.30 -21.57
C VAL A 234 9.40 -23.58 -22.72
N SER A 235 10.70 -23.40 -22.46
CA SER A 235 11.76 -23.74 -23.39
C SER A 235 11.64 -25.23 -23.73
N GLN A 236 10.98 -25.52 -24.86
CA GLN A 236 11.05 -26.84 -25.46
C GLN A 236 12.49 -27.00 -25.95
N SER A 237 13.29 -27.72 -25.18
CA SER A 237 14.59 -28.18 -25.63
C SER A 237 14.38 -29.23 -26.72
N SER A 238 14.58 -28.85 -27.98
CA SER A 238 15.37 -29.66 -28.91
C SER A 238 15.68 -28.93 -30.21
N THR A 239 16.98 -28.65 -30.35
CA THR A 239 17.79 -28.79 -31.56
C THR A 239 17.57 -27.87 -32.77
N ASN A 240 18.68 -27.20 -33.11
CA ASN A 240 19.04 -26.57 -34.38
C ASN A 240 18.38 -25.24 -34.73
N ARG A 241 19.03 -24.14 -34.30
CA ARG A 241 19.47 -23.06 -35.22
C ARG A 241 20.51 -22.17 -34.55
N ARG A 242 21.61 -21.91 -35.27
CA ARG A 242 22.70 -21.01 -34.87
C ARG A 242 22.21 -19.56 -34.68
N PRO A 243 22.90 -18.75 -33.86
CA PRO A 243 22.45 -17.42 -33.47
C PRO A 243 22.79 -16.38 -34.55
N SER A 244 21.84 -15.49 -34.86
CA SER A 244 22.11 -14.23 -35.56
C SER A 244 21.84 -13.05 -34.63
N ARG A 245 22.75 -12.08 -34.73
CA ARG A 245 23.01 -10.90 -33.90
C ARG A 245 21.80 -9.96 -33.65
N ARG A 246 21.78 -9.45 -32.40
CA ARG A 246 21.50 -8.08 -31.90
C ARG A 246 20.44 -7.23 -32.61
N SER A 247 19.49 -6.70 -31.82
CA SER A 247 19.24 -5.25 -31.73
C SER A 247 18.50 -4.90 -30.40
N PRO A 248 18.70 -3.67 -29.88
CA PRO A 248 18.24 -3.22 -28.55
C PRO A 248 16.83 -2.61 -28.63
N GLY A 249 16.03 -2.75 -27.58
CA GLY A 249 14.82 -1.95 -27.36
C GLY A 249 14.91 -1.37 -25.96
N ASN A 250 15.30 -0.10 -25.85
CA ASN A 250 14.39 1.05 -25.69
C ASN A 250 13.84 1.13 -24.26
N ASP A 251 14.73 1.49 -23.34
CA ASP A 251 14.37 2.12 -22.05
C ASP A 251 14.33 3.64 -22.27
N GLU A 252 13.28 4.13 -22.93
CA GLU A 252 12.94 5.56 -22.91
C GLU A 252 11.43 5.66 -22.94
N GLU A 253 10.81 5.93 -21.78
CA GLU A 253 9.60 6.74 -21.69
C GLU A 253 9.28 7.06 -20.22
N ASN A 254 9.14 8.37 -19.97
CA ASN A 254 8.79 9.06 -18.70
C ASN A 254 9.95 9.61 -17.86
N GLN A 255 10.87 10.31 -18.52
CA GLN A 255 11.68 11.33 -17.86
C GLN A 255 10.96 12.68 -18.02
N PHE A 256 10.56 13.29 -16.90
CA PHE A 256 10.21 14.71 -16.85
C PHE A 256 11.05 15.33 -15.74
N ASP A 257 12.02 16.14 -16.14
CA ASP A 257 12.77 17.03 -15.27
C ASP A 257 11.95 18.32 -15.11
N ILE A 258 11.69 18.73 -13.87
CA ILE A 258 11.09 20.04 -13.57
C ILE A 258 12.20 20.88 -12.92
N GLU A 259 12.59 21.95 -13.62
CA GLU A 259 13.54 22.95 -13.15
C GLU A 259 13.01 23.68 -11.91
N GLU A 260 13.90 23.88 -10.95
CA GLU A 260 13.69 24.65 -9.73
C GLU A 260 13.72 26.14 -10.08
N ILE A 261 12.63 26.86 -9.79
CA ILE A 261 12.60 28.33 -9.87
C ILE A 261 13.04 28.86 -8.50
N ASP A 262 14.27 29.37 -8.44
CA ASP A 262 14.76 30.15 -7.30
C ASP A 262 14.01 31.49 -7.23
N LEU A 263 13.31 31.73 -6.12
CA LEU A 263 12.81 33.05 -5.75
C LEU A 263 13.53 33.49 -4.48
N SER A 264 14.60 34.25 -4.70
CA SER A 264 15.26 35.14 -3.72
C SER A 264 14.35 36.25 -3.25
#